data_AF-A0A3B9HE18-F1
#
_entry.id   AF-A0A3B9HE18-F1
#
_cell.length_a   1.000
_cell.length_b   1.000
_cell.length_c   1.000
_cell.angle_alpha   90.00
_cell.angle_beta   90.00
_cell.angle_gamma   90.00
#
_symmetry.space_group_name_H-M   'P 1'
#
loop_
_entity.id
_entity.type
_entity.pdbx_description
1 polymer ?
#
loop_
_entity_poly.entity_id
_entity_poly.type
_entity_poly.pdbx_seq_one_letter_code
_entity_poly.pdbx_strand_id
1 'polypeptide(L)'
;MRILHVLNQFFGGVGGEEFANNSPVSVDGPVGPGLLIEKGFSVSNLQIKTIICGDNFAAENQGDFEHFLKRTITDFSPDLVLAGPAFEAGRYGILCGLACKIAAQSEIPTITAMESENPGVIAHAIDTYILPTTGDPST
;
A
#
# COMPACT_ATOMS: atom_id res chain seq x y z
N MET A 1 -3.43 -10.73 -14.63
CA MET A 1 -2.67 -9.64 -13.99
C MET A 1 -2.84 -9.78 -12.49
N ARG A 2 -1.75 -9.72 -11.74
CA ARG A 2 -1.71 -9.86 -10.28
C ARG A 2 -1.34 -8.52 -9.66
N ILE A 3 -2.21 -8.00 -8.81
CA ILE A 3 -1.99 -6.75 -8.09
C ILE A 3 -1.84 -7.06 -6.60
N LEU A 4 -0.75 -6.60 -6.02
CA LEU A 4 -0.57 -6.58 -4.58
C LEU A 4 -0.91 -5.17 -4.07
N HIS A 5 -1.97 -5.05 -3.30
CA HIS A 5 -2.47 -3.77 -2.79
C HIS A 5 -2.10 -3.60 -1.31
N VAL A 6 -1.40 -2.54 -0.95
CA VAL A 6 -0.92 -2.28 0.41
C VAL A 6 -1.74 -1.15 1.03
N LEU A 7 -2.38 -1.47 2.16
CA LEU A 7 -3.24 -0.58 2.92
C LEU A 7 -2.79 -0.48 4.38
N ASN A 8 -3.12 0.63 5.03
CA ASN A 8 -3.04 0.69 6.49
C ASN A 8 -4.25 0.02 7.13
N GLN A 9 -4.24 -0.07 8.45
CA GLN A 9 -5.31 -0.66 9.27
C GLN A 9 -6.68 0.01 9.02
N PHE A 10 -6.71 1.31 8.76
CA PHE A 10 -7.95 2.06 8.57
C PHE A 10 -8.60 1.76 7.21
N PHE A 11 -7.86 1.96 6.12
CA PHE A 11 -8.36 1.66 4.77
C PHE A 11 -8.53 0.14 4.52
N GLY A 12 -7.80 -0.68 5.28
CA GLY A 12 -7.99 -2.12 5.35
C GLY A 12 -9.22 -2.57 6.15
N GLY A 13 -9.96 -1.66 6.78
CA GLY A 13 -11.18 -1.98 7.54
C GLY A 13 -10.95 -2.72 8.86
N VAL A 14 -9.73 -2.70 9.40
CA VAL A 14 -9.38 -3.32 10.68
C VAL A 14 -9.76 -2.42 11.85
N GLY A 15 -9.56 -1.10 11.70
CA GLY A 15 -9.94 -0.08 12.68
C GLY A 15 -8.98 1.10 12.70
N GLY A 16 -9.00 1.89 13.77
CA GLY A 16 -8.27 3.16 13.88
C GLY A 16 -6.89 3.05 14.53
N GLU A 17 -6.57 4.04 15.36
CA GLU A 17 -5.31 4.14 16.11
C GLU A 17 -5.04 2.94 17.01
N GLU A 18 -6.09 2.30 17.54
CA GLU A 18 -6.00 1.13 18.40
C GLU A 18 -5.35 -0.08 17.72
N PHE A 19 -5.34 -0.10 16.38
CA PHE A 19 -4.70 -1.14 15.58
C PHE A 19 -3.48 -0.64 14.80
N ALA A 20 -3.00 0.58 15.04
CA ALA A 20 -1.84 1.14 14.34
C ALA A 20 -0.53 0.39 14.64
N ASN A 21 -0.47 -0.42 15.70
CA ASN A 21 0.69 -1.26 16.04
C ASN A 21 0.56 -2.70 15.55
N ASN A 22 -0.52 -3.05 14.84
CA ASN A 22 -0.71 -4.42 14.36
C ASN A 22 0.30 -4.79 13.28
N SER A 23 0.89 -5.98 13.44
CA SER A 23 1.72 -6.61 12.41
C SER A 23 0.96 -6.78 11.09
N PRO A 24 1.66 -6.80 9.95
CA PRO A 24 1.04 -6.94 8.65
C PRO A 24 0.31 -8.29 8.51
N VAL A 25 -0.83 -8.26 7.84
CA VAL A 25 -1.60 -9.44 7.43
C VAL A 25 -1.88 -9.38 5.93
N SER A 26 -2.09 -10.53 5.30
CA SER A 26 -2.50 -10.60 3.90
C SER A 26 -3.89 -11.22 3.77
N VAL A 27 -4.68 -10.69 2.85
CA VAL A 27 -6.04 -11.13 2.53
C VAL A 27 -6.12 -11.39 1.04
N ASP A 28 -6.74 -12.51 0.65
CA ASP A 28 -7.05 -12.78 -0.75
C ASP A 28 -8.27 -11.95 -1.18
N GLY A 29 -8.12 -11.20 -2.27
CA GLY A 29 -9.15 -10.32 -2.80
C GLY A 29 -8.95 -8.84 -2.47
N PRO A 30 -9.79 -7.99 -3.07
CA PRO A 30 -9.79 -6.55 -2.82
C PRO A 30 -10.38 -6.20 -1.44
N VAL A 31 -9.77 -5.21 -0.78
CA VAL A 31 -10.29 -4.61 0.46
C VAL A 31 -10.31 -3.09 0.31
N GLY A 32 -11.32 -2.43 0.89
CA GLY A 32 -11.42 -0.97 0.90
C GLY A 32 -11.31 -0.37 -0.50
N PRO A 33 -10.35 0.55 -0.76
CA PRO A 33 -10.11 1.12 -2.08
C PRO A 33 -9.82 0.09 -3.19
N GLY A 34 -9.35 -1.11 -2.82
CA GLY A 34 -9.12 -2.24 -3.74
C GLY A 34 -10.36 -2.64 -4.53
N LEU A 35 -11.56 -2.41 -3.98
CA LEU A 35 -12.83 -2.69 -4.67
C LEU A 35 -13.04 -1.79 -5.88
N LEU A 36 -12.52 -0.56 -5.85
CA LEU A 36 -12.56 0.35 -6.99
C LEU A 36 -11.52 -0.03 -8.05
N ILE A 37 -10.36 -0.51 -7.63
CA ILE A 37 -9.34 -1.08 -8.52
C ILE A 37 -9.96 -2.25 -9.28
N GLU A 38 -10.58 -3.21 -8.58
CA GLU A 38 -11.22 -4.35 -9.24
C GLU A 38 -12.25 -3.93 -10.30
N LYS A 39 -13.12 -2.97 -9.97
CA LYS A 39 -14.15 -2.44 -10.90
C LYS A 39 -13.55 -1.68 -12.09
N GLY A 40 -12.43 -1.00 -11.91
CA GLY A 40 -11.77 -0.21 -12.94
C GLY A 40 -11.04 -1.04 -13.99
N PHE A 41 -10.68 -2.28 -13.69
CA PHE A 41 -9.97 -3.17 -14.60
C PHE A 41 -10.93 -4.14 -15.29
N SER A 42 -11.07 -4.01 -16.61
CA SER A 42 -11.86 -4.96 -17.43
C SER A 42 -11.12 -6.25 -17.81
N VAL A 43 -10.07 -6.62 -17.06
CA VAL A 43 -9.20 -7.76 -17.38
C VAL A 43 -9.81 -9.03 -16.81
N SER A 44 -10.04 -10.03 -17.67
CA SER A 44 -10.76 -11.28 -17.31
C SER A 44 -10.08 -12.15 -16.24
N ASN A 45 -8.79 -11.93 -15.97
CA ASN A 45 -7.98 -12.68 -15.01
C ASN A 45 -7.24 -11.75 -14.03
N LEU A 46 -7.93 -10.72 -13.54
CA LEU A 46 -7.40 -9.89 -12.45
C LEU A 46 -7.41 -10.68 -11.15
N GLN A 47 -6.28 -10.69 -10.45
CA GLN A 47 -6.15 -11.25 -9.11
C GLN A 47 -5.59 -10.17 -8.21
N ILE A 48 -6.28 -9.89 -7.10
CA ILE A 48 -5.85 -8.91 -6.11
C ILE A 48 -5.56 -9.66 -4.81
N LYS A 49 -4.40 -9.36 -4.22
CA LYS A 49 -4.07 -9.72 -2.84
C LYS A 49 -3.84 -8.42 -2.09
N THR A 50 -4.42 -8.28 -0.91
CA THR A 50 -4.29 -7.08 -0.10
C THR A 50 -3.40 -7.35 1.11
N ILE A 51 -2.43 -6.47 1.38
CA ILE A 51 -1.69 -6.40 2.64
C ILE A 51 -2.28 -5.27 3.46
N ILE A 52 -2.55 -5.55 4.73
CA ILE A 52 -3.02 -4.55 5.71
C ILE A 52 -1.99 -4.49 6.83
N CYS A 53 -1.47 -3.31 7.15
CA CYS A 53 -0.47 -3.13 8.20
C CYS A 53 -0.79 -1.90 9.06
N GLY A 54 -0.46 -1.97 10.36
CA GLY A 54 -0.54 -0.80 11.23
C GLY A 54 0.48 0.26 10.85
N ASP A 55 0.05 1.53 10.79
CA ASP A 55 0.94 2.66 10.47
C ASP A 55 2.18 2.75 11.36
N ASN A 56 2.02 2.59 12.68
CA ASN A 56 3.13 2.64 13.63
C ASN A 56 4.00 1.40 13.49
N PHE A 57 3.40 0.23 13.28
CA PHE A 57 4.15 -1.01 13.08
C PHE A 57 5.11 -0.87 11.89
N ALA A 58 4.62 -0.39 10.75
CA ALA A 58 5.44 -0.19 9.56
C ALA A 58 6.57 0.82 9.79
N ALA A 59 6.32 1.89 10.54
CA ALA A 59 7.32 2.92 10.83
C ALA A 59 8.42 2.44 11.79
N GLU A 60 8.03 1.70 12.83
CA GLU A 60 8.93 1.28 13.92
C GLU A 60 9.61 -0.07 13.65
N ASN A 61 9.00 -0.95 12.86
CA ASN A 61 9.45 -2.32 12.60
C ASN A 61 9.69 -2.57 11.10
N GLN A 62 10.39 -1.64 10.44
CA GLN A 62 10.59 -1.65 8.98
C GLN A 62 11.18 -2.96 8.45
N GLY A 63 12.11 -3.58 9.18
CA GLY A 63 12.72 -4.86 8.77
C GLY A 63 11.73 -6.02 8.75
N ASP A 64 10.83 -6.09 9.73
CA ASP A 64 9.79 -7.12 9.79
C ASP A 64 8.73 -6.90 8.71
N PHE A 65 8.35 -5.64 8.48
CA PHE A 65 7.46 -5.27 7.37
C PHE A 65 8.08 -5.62 6.01
N GLU A 66 9.36 -5.31 5.80
CA GLU A 66 10.10 -5.63 4.59
C GLU A 66 10.16 -7.14 4.35
N HIS A 67 10.49 -7.92 5.38
CA HIS A 67 10.53 -9.38 5.27
C HIS A 67 9.15 -9.95 4.90
N PHE A 68 8.08 -9.45 5.53
CA PHE A 68 6.71 -9.86 5.22
C PHE A 68 6.32 -9.52 3.77
N LEU A 69 6.62 -8.30 3.34
CA LEU A 69 6.30 -7.82 1.99
C LEU A 69 7.07 -8.60 0.92
N LYS A 70 8.39 -8.79 1.09
CA LYS A 70 9.22 -9.58 0.17
C LYS A 70 8.74 -11.02 0.05
N ARG A 71 8.41 -11.66 1.17
CA ARG A 71 7.83 -13.01 1.15
C ARG A 71 6.51 -13.03 0.38
N THR A 72 5.62 -12.08 0.63
CA THR A 72 4.33 -12.00 -0.07
C THR A 72 4.53 -11.77 -1.58
N ILE A 73 5.49 -10.94 -1.95
CA ILE A 73 5.93 -10.73 -3.33
C ILE A 73 6.40 -12.04 -3.97
N THR A 74 7.26 -12.80 -3.29
CA THR A 74 7.75 -14.09 -3.81
C THR A 74 6.59 -15.07 -4.01
N ASP A 75 5.74 -15.23 -2.99
CA ASP A 75 4.66 -16.23 -3.00
C ASP A 75 3.56 -15.88 -4.02
N PHE A 76 3.20 -14.61 -4.15
CA PHE A 76 2.12 -14.16 -5.03
C PHE A 76 2.60 -13.82 -6.45
N SER A 77 3.86 -13.39 -6.60
CA SER A 77 4.48 -12.88 -7.84
C SER A 77 3.61 -11.81 -8.52
N PRO A 78 3.40 -10.64 -7.88
CA PRO A 78 2.58 -9.57 -8.45
C PRO A 78 3.24 -8.94 -9.68
N ASP A 79 2.41 -8.53 -10.64
CA ASP A 79 2.82 -7.74 -11.81
C ASP A 79 2.90 -6.25 -11.47
N LEU A 80 2.23 -5.82 -10.40
CA LEU A 80 2.11 -4.43 -9.95
C LEU A 80 1.87 -4.38 -8.44
N VAL A 81 2.54 -3.45 -7.76
CA VAL A 81 2.23 -3.09 -6.37
C VAL A 81 1.54 -1.73 -6.33
N LEU A 82 0.37 -1.68 -5.72
CA LEU A 82 -0.35 -0.45 -5.43
C LEU A 82 -0.26 -0.19 -3.92
N ALA A 83 0.13 1.00 -3.49
CA ALA A 83 0.12 1.38 -2.08
C ALA A 83 -0.70 2.66 -1.90
N GLY A 84 -1.69 2.67 -1.00
CA GLY A 84 -2.59 3.81 -0.84
C GLY A 84 -3.96 3.60 -1.49
N PRO A 85 -4.70 4.68 -1.79
CA PRO A 85 -4.30 6.09 -1.69
C PRO A 85 -4.13 6.56 -0.24
N ALA A 86 -3.08 7.34 0.03
CA ALA A 86 -2.76 7.84 1.37
C ALA A 86 -3.23 9.28 1.64
N PHE A 87 -3.60 10.05 0.62
CA PHE A 87 -4.06 11.44 0.78
C PHE A 87 -3.09 12.29 1.63
N GLU A 88 -3.58 13.07 2.59
CA GLU A 88 -2.74 13.83 3.55
C GLU A 88 -2.26 12.99 4.76
N ALA A 89 -2.57 11.69 4.82
CA ALA A 89 -2.28 10.87 5.99
C ALA A 89 -0.77 10.62 6.13
N GLY A 90 -0.13 11.29 7.10
CA GLY A 90 1.32 11.31 7.24
C GLY A 90 1.98 9.95 7.45
N ARG A 91 1.60 9.21 8.50
CA ARG A 91 2.21 7.88 8.78
C ARG A 91 1.86 6.85 7.72
N TYR A 92 0.64 6.92 7.17
CA TYR A 92 0.23 6.03 6.11
C TYR A 92 0.99 6.29 4.80
N GLY A 93 1.30 7.54 4.49
CA GLY A 93 2.15 7.89 3.36
C GLY A 93 3.57 7.34 3.50
N ILE A 94 4.14 7.34 4.72
CA ILE A 94 5.44 6.70 4.99
C ILE A 94 5.35 5.19 4.75
N LEU A 95 4.31 4.52 5.25
CA LEU A 95 4.07 3.10 4.99
C LEU A 95 3.99 2.80 3.49
N CYS A 96 3.22 3.61 2.75
CA CYS A 96 3.06 3.44 1.30
C CYS A 96 4.39 3.64 0.55
N GLY A 97 5.14 4.68 0.88
CA GLY A 97 6.44 4.96 0.30
C GLY A 97 7.45 3.83 0.58
N LEU A 98 7.49 3.33 1.82
CA LEU A 98 8.32 2.20 2.20
C LEU A 98 7.95 0.94 1.41
N ALA A 99 6.66 0.63 1.30
CA ALA A 99 6.18 -0.52 0.52
C ALA A 99 6.59 -0.42 -0.95
N CYS A 100 6.44 0.76 -1.57
CA CYS A 100 6.87 0.99 -2.94
C CYS A 100 8.39 0.83 -3.10
N LYS A 101 9.19 1.39 -2.19
CA LYS A 101 10.65 1.24 -2.24
C LYS A 101 11.08 -0.22 -2.20
N ILE A 102 10.53 -1.01 -1.29
CA ILE A 102 10.84 -2.44 -1.14
C ILE A 102 10.44 -3.23 -2.40
N ALA A 103 9.26 -2.94 -2.95
CA ALA A 103 8.78 -3.59 -4.17
C ALA A 103 9.60 -3.20 -5.41
N ALA A 104 10.00 -1.93 -5.54
CA ALA A 104 10.86 -1.45 -6.62
C ALA A 104 12.25 -2.09 -6.58
N GLN A 105 12.81 -2.31 -5.38
CA GLN A 105 14.04 -3.09 -5.20
C GLN A 105 13.90 -4.56 -5.61
N SER A 106 12.66 -5.08 -5.65
CA SER A 106 12.32 -6.40 -6.16
C SER A 106 11.95 -6.37 -7.65
N GLU A 107 12.25 -5.27 -8.34
CA GLU A 107 12.00 -5.02 -9.77
C GLU A 107 10.51 -5.05 -10.16
N ILE A 108 9.60 -4.83 -9.20
CA ILE A 108 8.16 -4.75 -9.45
C ILE A 108 7.76 -3.29 -9.62
N PRO A 109 7.03 -2.92 -10.69
CA PRO A 109 6.52 -1.57 -10.84
C PRO A 109 5.56 -1.22 -9.70
N THR A 110 5.63 0.03 -9.27
CA THR A 110 4.86 0.52 -8.12
C THR A 110 4.12 1.81 -8.46
N ILE A 111 2.92 1.96 -7.90
CA ILE A 111 2.15 3.19 -7.96
C ILE A 111 1.59 3.48 -6.57
N THR A 112 1.61 4.75 -6.19
CA THR A 112 0.94 5.25 -4.99
C THR A 112 0.18 6.55 -5.32
N ALA A 113 -0.62 7.03 -4.38
CA ALA A 113 -1.35 8.26 -4.52
C ALA A 113 -1.37 9.03 -3.20
N MET A 114 -0.92 10.28 -3.22
CA MET A 114 -0.72 11.12 -2.03
C MET A 114 -0.93 12.59 -2.35
N GLU A 115 -1.23 13.38 -1.32
CA GLU A 115 -1.16 14.84 -1.39
C GLU A 115 0.32 15.29 -1.39
N SER A 116 0.63 16.41 -2.05
CA SER A 116 2.01 16.88 -2.27
C SER A 116 2.85 17.08 -1.01
N GLU A 117 2.25 17.51 0.09
CA GLU A 117 2.91 17.77 1.38
C GLU A 117 2.97 16.50 2.24
N ASN A 118 2.44 15.37 1.77
CA ASN A 118 2.53 14.11 2.49
C ASN A 118 4.01 13.71 2.67
N PRO A 119 4.48 13.41 3.90
CA PRO A 119 5.85 12.98 4.17
C PRO A 119 6.34 11.80 3.31
N GLY A 120 5.43 10.91 2.89
CA GLY A 120 5.74 9.80 1.98
C GLY A 120 6.27 10.24 0.61
N VAL A 121 5.79 11.38 0.09
CA VAL A 121 6.26 11.96 -1.16
C VAL A 121 7.73 12.36 -1.02
N ILE A 122 8.05 13.13 0.02
CA ILE A 122 9.41 13.64 0.25
C ILE A 122 10.40 12.47 0.46
N ALA A 123 9.98 11.44 1.19
CA ALA A 123 10.84 10.31 1.54
C ALA A 123 11.08 9.32 0.39
N HIS A 124 10.12 9.16 -0.54
CA HIS A 124 10.10 8.03 -1.48
C HIS A 124 9.75 8.36 -2.95
N ALA A 125 9.70 9.64 -3.33
CA ALA A 125 9.34 10.06 -4.71
C ALA A 125 10.23 9.51 -5.84
N ILE A 126 11.42 8.98 -5.56
CA ILE A 126 12.32 8.45 -6.59
C ILE A 126 12.02 6.99 -6.97
N ASP A 127 11.33 6.24 -6.10
CA ASP A 127 11.20 4.78 -6.24
C ASP A 127 9.88 4.34 -6.87
N THR A 128 8.95 5.27 -7.13
CA THR A 128 7.56 4.96 -7.52
C THR A 128 6.90 6.08 -8.31
N TYR A 129 5.81 5.76 -9.00
CA TYR A 129 4.94 6.76 -9.59
C TYR A 129 3.88 7.23 -8.57
N ILE A 130 3.87 8.54 -8.28
CA ILE A 130 2.93 9.14 -7.34
C ILE A 130 1.85 9.90 -8.10
N LEU A 131 0.61 9.44 -7.98
CA LEU A 131 -0.57 10.16 -8.43
C LEU A 131 -0.96 11.23 -7.39
N PRO A 132 -1.12 12.50 -7.79
CA PRO A 132 -1.55 13.53 -6.87
C PRO A 132 -3.00 13.29 -6.42
N THR A 133 -3.28 13.53 -5.15
CA THR A 133 -4.63 13.53 -4.59
C THR A 133 -4.97 14.87 -3.95
N THR A 134 -6.26 15.08 -3.68
CA THR A 134 -6.73 16.03 -2.67
C THR A 134 -6.27 15.59 -1.27
N GLY A 135 -6.40 16.47 -0.26
CA GLY A 135 -6.12 16.11 1.13
C GLY A 135 -7.19 15.20 1.75
N ASP A 136 -8.44 15.34 1.29
CA ASP A 136 -9.61 14.66 1.87
C ASP A 136 -10.03 13.44 1.02
N PRO A 137 -10.09 12.21 1.59
CA PRO A 137 -10.58 11.01 0.91
C PRO A 137 -12.02 11.07 0.39
N SER A 138 -12.82 12.04 0.83
CA SER A 138 -14.22 12.22 0.45
C SER A 138 -14.45 13.17 -0.75
N THR A 139 -13.38 13.81 -1.25
CA THR A 139 -13.43 14.83 -2.31
C THR A 139 -12.55 14.46 -3.50
#